data_AF-A0ABD6ETL7-F1
#
_entry.id   AF-A0ABD6ETL7-F1
#
_cell.length_a   1.000
_cell.length_b   1.000
_cell.length_c   1.000
_cell.angle_alpha   90.00
_cell.angle_beta   90.00
_cell.angle_gamma   90.00
#
_symmetry.space_group_name_H-M   'P 1'
#
loop_
_entity.id
_entity.type
_entity.pdbx_description
1 polymer ?
#
loop_
_entity_poly.entity_id
_entity_poly.type
_entity_poly.pdbx_seq_one_letter_code
_entity_poly.pdbx_strand_id
1 'polypeptide(L)'
;MIDGLGPRYAFYGPFGVMHLNANGIEDYNRRYGSAIEQILKDFGPIPNFSDHSMNETLAMEMNAQIGVSRITEHLRDRDRKLAELCKIKKRLKAEVQNDKL
;
A
#
# COMPACT_ATOMS: atom_id res chain seq x y z
N MET A 1 3.41 5.31 4.39
CA MET A 1 2.84 4.01 3.97
C MET A 1 3.84 2.84 4.06
N ILE A 2 5.11 3.10 3.78
CA ILE A 2 6.16 2.07 3.69
C ILE A 2 6.42 1.28 4.98
N ASP A 3 6.31 1.91 6.16
CA ASP A 3 6.59 1.28 7.46
C ASP A 3 5.31 0.88 8.23
N GLY A 4 4.18 0.70 7.53
CA GLY A 4 2.89 0.44 8.17
C GLY A 4 1.98 -0.49 7.36
N LEU A 5 1.08 0.07 6.57
CA LEU A 5 0.13 -0.71 5.77
C LEU A 5 0.79 -1.38 4.55
N GLY A 6 1.87 -0.80 4.01
CA GLY A 6 2.56 -1.30 2.82
C GLY A 6 3.06 -2.75 2.94
N PRO A 7 3.80 -3.14 4.02
CA PRO A 7 4.35 -4.48 4.16
C PRO A 7 3.31 -5.60 4.11
N ARG A 8 2.14 -5.44 4.75
CA ARG A 8 1.07 -6.46 4.68
C ARG A 8 0.48 -6.58 3.28
N TYR A 9 0.36 -5.47 2.55
CA TYR A 9 -0.12 -5.45 1.16
C TYR A 9 0.88 -6.01 0.15
N ALA A 10 2.15 -6.16 0.52
CA ALA A 10 3.09 -6.91 -0.28
C ALA A 10 2.75 -8.41 -0.36
N PHE A 11 1.97 -8.96 0.59
CA PHE A 11 1.69 -10.40 0.69
C PHE A 11 0.20 -10.75 0.56
N TYR A 12 -0.69 -9.94 1.16
CA TYR A 12 -2.13 -10.13 1.11
C TYR A 12 -2.83 -8.89 0.57
N GLY A 13 -3.79 -9.06 -0.33
CA GLY A 13 -4.66 -7.97 -0.76
C GLY A 13 -5.51 -7.42 0.39
N PRO A 14 -6.15 -6.25 0.24
CA PRO A 14 -6.89 -5.58 1.32
C PRO A 14 -7.99 -6.46 1.94
N PHE A 15 -8.75 -7.22 1.15
CA PHE A 15 -9.74 -8.16 1.70
C PHE A 15 -9.11 -9.37 2.39
N GLY A 16 -7.95 -9.84 1.93
CA GLY A 16 -7.20 -10.88 2.63
C GLY A 16 -6.73 -10.38 3.99
N VAL A 17 -6.25 -9.14 4.06
CA VAL A 17 -5.88 -8.49 5.33
C VAL A 17 -7.10 -8.31 6.24
N MET A 18 -8.25 -7.85 5.72
CA MET A 18 -9.48 -7.74 6.52
C MET A 18 -9.90 -9.10 7.07
N HIS A 19 -9.90 -10.13 6.23
CA HIS A 19 -10.27 -11.49 6.62
C HIS A 19 -9.35 -12.03 7.73
N LEU A 20 -8.03 -11.76 7.66
CA LEU A 20 -7.04 -12.21 8.64
C LEU A 20 -6.97 -11.34 9.91
N ASN A 21 -7.45 -10.10 9.88
CA ASN A 21 -7.49 -9.21 11.04
C ASN A 21 -8.68 -9.47 11.98
N ALA A 22 -9.54 -10.42 11.64
CA ALA A 22 -10.67 -10.88 12.42
C ALA A 22 -10.85 -12.39 12.23
N ASN A 23 -11.94 -12.95 12.73
CA ASN A 23 -12.29 -14.35 12.46
C ASN A 23 -13.03 -14.46 11.12
N GLY A 24 -12.40 -13.98 10.05
CA GLY A 24 -12.98 -13.88 8.72
C GLY A 24 -13.65 -12.54 8.42
N ILE A 25 -14.00 -12.35 7.15
CA ILE A 25 -14.48 -11.06 6.61
C ILE A 25 -15.83 -10.64 7.21
N GLU A 26 -16.69 -11.61 7.55
CA GLU A 26 -17.98 -11.34 8.19
C GLU A 26 -17.80 -10.77 9.61
N ASP A 27 -16.93 -11.39 10.41
CA ASP A 27 -16.60 -10.90 11.74
C ASP A 27 -15.91 -9.53 11.68
N TYR A 28 -15.05 -9.31 10.68
CA TYR A 28 -14.43 -8.01 10.44
C TYR A 28 -15.48 -6.93 10.17
N ASN A 29 -16.42 -7.18 9.24
CA ASN A 29 -17.47 -6.23 8.89
C ASN A 29 -18.40 -5.96 10.08
N ARG A 30 -18.73 -6.98 10.87
CA ARG A 30 -19.53 -6.82 12.09
C ARG A 30 -18.85 -5.91 13.12
N ARG A 31 -17.52 -6.00 13.28
CA ARG A 31 -16.76 -5.20 14.26
C ARG A 31 -16.47 -3.78 13.78
N TYR A 32 -16.10 -3.62 12.51
CA TYR A 32 -15.50 -2.38 12.00
C TYR A 32 -16.31 -1.72 10.88
N GLY A 33 -17.34 -2.37 10.34
CA GLY A 33 -18.10 -1.89 9.20
C GLY A 33 -18.74 -0.52 9.43
N SER A 34 -19.39 -0.31 10.58
CA SER A 34 -19.99 0.98 10.93
C SER A 34 -18.97 2.11 11.03
N ALA A 35 -17.79 1.84 11.60
CA ALA A 35 -16.70 2.81 11.67
C ALA A 35 -16.16 3.14 10.28
N ILE A 36 -16.01 2.14 9.40
CA ILE A 36 -15.60 2.34 8.01
C ILE A 36 -16.62 3.23 7.29
N GLU A 37 -17.91 2.92 7.39
CA GLU A 37 -18.96 3.74 6.78
C GLU A 37 -18.94 5.18 7.29
N GLN A 38 -18.73 5.39 8.60
CA GLN A 38 -18.64 6.73 9.17
C GLN A 38 -17.43 7.50 8.61
N ILE A 39 -16.25 6.87 8.60
CA ILE A 39 -15.03 7.46 8.01
C ILE A 39 -15.25 7.82 6.55
N LEU A 40 -15.92 6.96 5.77
CA LEU A 40 -16.17 7.19 4.35
C LEU A 40 -17.16 8.34 4.10
N LYS A 41 -18.15 8.54 4.98
CA LYS A 41 -19.08 9.69 4.91
C LYS A 41 -18.39 11.02 5.16
N ASP A 42 -17.29 11.00 5.93
CA ASP A 42 -16.52 12.20 6.29
C ASP A 42 -15.45 12.55 5.23
N PHE A 43 -15.34 11.81 4.13
CA PHE A 43 -14.42 12.15 3.04
C PHE A 43 -14.88 13.41 2.30
N GLY A 44 -13.93 14.30 2.04
CA GLY A 44 -14.17 15.52 1.28
C GLY A 44 -14.52 15.27 -0.20
N PRO A 45 -14.82 16.34 -0.97
CA PRO A 45 -15.09 16.23 -2.39
C PRO A 45 -13.87 15.70 -3.17
N ILE A 46 -14.12 15.24 -4.39
CA ILE A 46 -13.06 14.80 -5.31
C ILE A 46 -12.08 15.97 -5.54
N PRO A 47 -10.76 15.79 -5.31
CA PRO A 47 -9.78 16.85 -5.54
C PRO A 47 -9.72 17.30 -7.01
N ASN A 48 -9.51 18.60 -7.23
CA ASN A 48 -9.25 19.14 -8.57
C ASN A 48 -7.75 19.02 -8.91
N PHE A 49 -7.38 18.00 -9.67
CA PHE A 49 -5.99 17.78 -10.08
C PHE A 49 -5.45 18.76 -11.13
N SER A 50 -6.30 19.65 -11.64
CA SER A 50 -5.88 20.77 -12.50
C SER A 50 -5.61 22.05 -11.71
N ASP A 51 -5.85 22.06 -10.40
CA ASP A 51 -5.56 23.21 -9.53
C ASP A 51 -4.05 23.46 -9.46
N HIS A 52 -3.63 24.66 -9.85
CA HIS A 52 -2.22 25.03 -9.90
C HIS A 52 -1.56 25.07 -8.52
N SER A 53 -2.21 25.68 -7.52
CA SER A 53 -1.65 25.84 -6.17
C SER A 53 -1.46 24.48 -5.48
N MET A 54 -2.44 23.58 -5.68
CA MET A 54 -2.35 22.22 -5.20
C MET A 54 -1.17 21.47 -5.84
N ASN A 55 -1.03 21.58 -7.16
CA ASN A 55 0.07 20.95 -7.89
C ASN A 55 1.44 21.52 -7.51
N GLU A 56 1.57 22.82 -7.29
CA GLU A 56 2.82 23.45 -6.83
C GLU A 56 3.22 22.92 -5.45
N THR A 57 2.26 22.82 -4.53
CA THR A 57 2.51 22.30 -3.18
C THR A 57 2.96 20.84 -3.23
N LEU A 58 2.27 20.00 -4.00
CA LEU A 58 2.67 18.60 -4.20
C LEU A 58 4.06 18.47 -4.83
N ALA A 59 4.34 19.27 -5.86
CA ALA A 59 5.63 19.24 -6.54
C ALA A 59 6.76 19.66 -5.60
N MET A 60 6.56 20.71 -4.79
CA MET A 60 7.54 21.16 -3.81
C MET A 60 7.88 20.05 -2.79
N GLU A 61 6.85 19.47 -2.17
CA GLU A 61 7.02 18.41 -1.16
C GLU A 61 7.68 17.14 -1.74
N MET A 62 7.24 16.73 -2.94
CA MET A 62 7.81 15.57 -3.60
C MET A 62 9.25 15.81 -4.05
N ASN A 63 9.57 16.98 -4.58
CA ASN A 63 10.93 17.32 -5.02
C ASN A 63 11.91 17.44 -3.85
N ALA A 64 11.44 17.83 -2.65
CA ALA A 64 12.24 17.84 -1.44
C ALA A 64 12.67 16.42 -1.00
N GLN A 65 11.83 15.41 -1.26
CA GLN A 65 12.12 14.01 -0.91
C GLN A 65 12.81 13.24 -2.04
N ILE A 66 12.34 13.45 -3.27
CA ILE A 66 12.74 12.74 -4.49
C ILE A 66 12.97 13.81 -5.57
N GLY A 67 14.15 14.40 -5.57
CA GLY A 67 14.51 15.42 -6.55
C GLY A 67 14.42 14.90 -7.99
N VAL A 68 13.79 15.66 -8.88
CA VAL A 68 13.62 15.29 -10.31
C VAL A 68 14.95 15.00 -10.99
N SER A 69 16.01 15.71 -10.63
CA SER A 69 17.36 15.48 -11.16
C SER A 69 17.92 14.08 -10.85
N ARG A 70 17.37 13.40 -9.84
CA ARG A 70 17.79 12.07 -9.38
C ARG A 70 16.75 10.98 -9.66
N ILE A 71 15.73 11.28 -10.47
CA ILE A 71 14.61 10.35 -10.73
C ILE A 71 15.09 8.97 -11.18
N THR A 72 16.13 8.91 -12.02
CA THR A 72 16.70 7.65 -12.52
C THR A 72 17.33 6.81 -11.41
N GLU A 73 17.95 7.42 -10.41
CA GLU A 73 18.51 6.70 -9.25
C GLU A 73 17.41 6.09 -8.40
N HIS A 74 16.35 6.86 -8.11
CA HIS A 74 15.21 6.39 -7.35
C HIS A 74 14.44 5.27 -8.08
N LEU A 75 14.31 5.37 -9.41
CA LEU A 75 13.74 4.30 -10.23
C LEU A 75 14.55 3.01 -10.12
N ARG A 76 15.88 3.08 -10.25
CA ARG A 76 16.77 1.91 -10.12
C ARG A 76 16.67 1.27 -8.73
N ASP A 77 16.67 2.07 -7.67
CA ASP A 77 16.54 1.54 -6.31
C ASP A 77 15.16 0.91 -6.06
N ARG A 78 14.07 1.53 -6.55
CA ARG A 78 12.72 0.95 -6.52
C ARG A 78 12.70 -0.41 -7.20
N ASP A 79 13.22 -0.49 -8.43
CA ASP A 79 13.17 -1.71 -9.22
C ASP A 79 14.03 -2.83 -8.60
N ARG A 80 15.18 -2.48 -8.03
CA ARG A 80 15.99 -3.40 -7.22
C ARG A 80 15.22 -3.95 -6.01
N LYS A 81 14.57 -3.08 -5.24
CA LYS A 81 13.74 -3.48 -4.07
C LYS A 81 12.58 -4.38 -4.48
N LEU A 82 11.92 -4.10 -5.61
CA LEU A 82 10.85 -4.94 -6.15
C LEU A 82 11.36 -6.31 -6.59
N ALA A 83 12.54 -6.38 -7.23
CA ALA A 83 13.16 -7.65 -7.60
C ALA A 83 13.46 -8.52 -6.37
N GLU A 84 14.00 -7.94 -5.29
CA GLU A 84 14.24 -8.66 -4.03
C GLU A 84 12.94 -9.12 -3.37
N LEU A 85 11.91 -8.28 -3.33
CA LEU A 85 10.59 -8.67 -2.82
C LEU A 85 10.01 -9.86 -3.62
N CYS A 86 10.16 -9.86 -4.94
CA CYS A 86 9.74 -10.97 -5.80
C CYS A 86 10.47 -12.28 -5.46
N LYS A 87 11.78 -12.22 -5.19
CA LYS A 87 12.56 -13.40 -4.75
C LYS A 87 12.03 -13.93 -3.42
N ILE A 88 11.81 -13.05 -2.44
CA ILE A 88 11.25 -13.43 -1.13
C ILE A 88 9.88 -14.10 -1.30
N LYS A 89 8.98 -13.52 -2.11
CA LYS A 89 7.65 -14.09 -2.37
C LYS A 89 7.71 -15.46 -3.04
N LYS A 90 8.66 -15.69 -3.95
CA LYS A 90 8.88 -17.01 -4.58
C LYS A 90 9.36 -18.04 -3.55
N ARG A 91 10.32 -17.67 -2.70
CA ARG A 91 10.86 -18.54 -1.65
C ARG A 91 9.76 -18.97 -0.66
N LEU A 92 9.01 -18.01 -0.11
CA LEU A 92 7.92 -18.30 0.83
C LEU A 92 6.84 -19.20 0.23
N LYS A 93 6.53 -19.05 -1.06
CA LYS A 93 5.59 -19.95 -1.75
C LYS A 93 6.10 -21.38 -1.87
N ALA A 94 7.40 -21.57 -2.13
CA ALA A 94 8.02 -22.88 -2.21
C ALA A 94 8.05 -23.58 -0.84
N GLU A 95 8.38 -22.85 0.23
CA GLU A 95 8.34 -23.36 1.61
C GLU A 95 6.95 -23.91 1.96
N VAL A 96 5.89 -23.14 1.71
CA VAL A 96 4.49 -23.57 1.94
C VAL A 96 4.10 -24.81 1.12
N GLN A 97 4.69 -25.01 -0.05
CA GLN A 97 4.41 -26.18 -0.88
C GLN A 97 5.13 -27.43 -0.36
N ASN A 98 6.34 -27.28 0.18
CA ASN A 98 7.11 -28.36 0.76
C ASN A 98 6.52 -28.83 2.09
N ASP A 99 5.98 -27.93 2.91
CA ASP A 99 5.33 -28.27 4.18
C ASP A 99 3.99 -29.00 4.02
N LYS A 100 3.46 -29.09 2.78
CA LYS A 100 2.22 -29.80 2.43
C LYS A 100 2.45 -31.21 1.86
N LEU A 101 3.70 -31.62 1.69
CA LEU A 101 4.12 -32.97 1.26
C LEU A 101 4.56 -33.78 2.46
#